data_AF-A0A2N2T8S3-F1
#
_entry.id   AF-A0A2N2T8S3-F1
#
_cell.length_a   1.000
_cell.length_b   1.000
_cell.length_c   1.000
_cell.angle_alpha   90.00
_cell.angle_beta   90.00
_cell.angle_gamma   90.00
#
_symmetry.space_group_name_H-M   'P 1'
#
loop_
_entity.id
_entity.type
_entity.pdbx_description
1 polymer ?
#
loop_
_entity_poly.entity_id
_entity_poly.type
_entity_poly.pdbx_seq_one_letter_code
_entity_poly.pdbx_strand_id
1 'polypeptide(L)'
;MDYAANQGCDWVALTNGHRWHVSRVTFGKPIEHTLIADIALPDLSHRKEADLELLWLLSKEGWLRSHLDKYAAQQEALSRFTVGALLLTPGILGMLRRELRKISPDTKIDQDQIEAVLQQDIIKREVLEGERATIAKRLVARAAKRTRREKAAPSMINTNAADGTTG
;
A
#
# COMPACT_ATOMS: atom_id res chain seq x y z
N MET A 1 1.23 -8.66 26.12
CA MET A 1 1.29 -7.56 25.13
C MET A 1 0.83 -6.22 25.70
N ASP A 2 0.02 -6.19 26.76
CA ASP A 2 -0.41 -4.95 27.43
C ASP A 2 0.73 -4.06 27.96
N TYR A 3 1.89 -4.65 28.31
CA TYR A 3 3.05 -3.90 28.79
C TYR A 3 3.58 -2.89 27.76
N ALA A 4 3.66 -3.27 26.47
CA ALA A 4 4.15 -2.37 25.43
C ALA A 4 3.18 -1.21 25.15
N ALA A 5 1.88 -1.48 25.25
CA ALA A 5 0.85 -0.46 25.08
C ALA A 5 0.87 0.56 26.25
N ASN A 6 1.14 0.09 27.47
CA ASN A 6 1.25 0.98 28.63
C ASN A 6 2.53 1.83 28.63
N GLN A 7 3.56 1.42 27.86
CA GLN A 7 4.85 2.10 27.73
C GLN A 7 4.96 2.98 26.47
N GLY A 8 3.89 3.10 25.66
CA GLY A 8 3.88 3.92 24.45
C GLY A 8 4.83 3.43 23.35
N CYS A 9 5.13 2.13 23.31
CA CYS A 9 5.98 1.54 22.28
C CYS A 9 5.15 1.13 21.06
N ASP A 10 5.42 1.75 19.90
CA ASP A 10 4.75 1.46 18.62
C ASP A 10 5.06 0.06 18.06
N TRP A 11 6.14 -0.56 18.53
CA TRP A 11 6.69 -1.79 18.00
C TRP A 11 6.97 -2.82 19.09
N VAL A 12 6.59 -4.06 18.84
CA VAL A 12 6.79 -5.19 19.76
C VAL A 12 7.38 -6.36 18.99
N ALA A 13 8.51 -6.87 19.48
CA ALA A 13 9.07 -8.14 19.04
C ALA A 13 8.84 -9.19 20.13
N LEU A 14 8.16 -10.29 19.79
CA LEU A 14 7.95 -11.44 20.66
C LEU A 14 8.77 -12.61 20.14
N THR A 15 9.57 -13.23 21.01
CA THR A 15 10.45 -14.33 20.64
C THR A 15 10.39 -15.45 21.65
N ASN A 16 10.47 -16.69 21.15
CA ASN A 16 10.72 -17.89 21.95
C ASN A 16 12.08 -18.53 21.61
N GLY A 17 12.96 -17.79 20.92
CA GLY A 17 14.24 -18.28 20.42
C GLY A 17 14.17 -19.06 19.09
N HIS A 18 13.02 -19.61 18.72
CA HIS A 18 12.82 -20.34 17.47
C HIS A 18 12.09 -19.50 16.41
N ARG A 19 11.00 -18.83 16.81
CA ARG A 19 10.18 -17.97 15.96
C ARG A 19 10.02 -16.60 16.59
N TRP A 20 10.22 -15.56 15.78
CA TRP A 20 10.18 -14.18 16.20
C TRP A 20 9.05 -13.47 15.46
N HIS A 21 8.12 -12.88 16.21
CA HIS A 21 6.99 -12.13 15.67
C HIS A 21 7.21 -10.64 15.94
N VAL A 22 7.20 -9.84 14.88
CA VAL A 22 7.33 -8.39 14.96
C VAL A 22 5.99 -7.79 14.61
N SER A 23 5.39 -7.09 15.57
CA SER A 23 4.06 -6.50 15.44
C SER A 23 4.12 -5.00 15.66
N ARG A 24 3.33 -4.27 14.86
CA ARG A 24 3.04 -2.86 15.09
C ARG A 24 1.82 -2.74 15.99
N VAL A 25 1.92 -1.94 17.03
CA VAL A 25 0.83 -1.64 17.96
C VAL A 25 0.10 -0.40 17.47
N THR A 26 -1.22 -0.49 17.35
CA THR A 26 -2.10 0.64 17.05
C THR A 26 -2.85 0.99 18.32
N PHE A 27 -2.55 2.17 18.87
CA PHE A 27 -3.17 2.69 20.09
C PHE A 27 -4.59 3.19 19.80
N GLY A 28 -5.53 2.26 19.75
CA GLY A 28 -6.97 2.51 19.65
C GLY A 28 -7.72 2.06 20.91
N LYS A 29 -9.05 2.13 20.85
CA LYS A 29 -9.95 1.47 21.81
C LYS A 29 -10.85 0.51 21.01
N PRO A 30 -10.53 -0.80 20.94
CA PRO A 30 -9.47 -1.53 21.64
C PRO A 30 -8.05 -1.31 21.07
N ILE A 31 -7.03 -1.70 21.82
CA ILE A 31 -5.64 -1.73 21.32
C ILE A 31 -5.55 -2.87 20.29
N GLU A 32 -5.07 -2.54 19.10
CA GLU A 32 -4.87 -3.50 18.02
C GLU A 32 -3.39 -3.76 17.78
N HIS A 33 -3.06 -4.94 17.26
CA HIS A 33 -1.72 -5.28 16.83
C HIS A 33 -1.77 -5.90 15.43
N THR A 34 -0.87 -5.44 14.56
CA THR A 34 -0.71 -6.00 13.22
C THR A 34 0.64 -6.69 13.14
N LEU A 35 0.63 -7.98 12.83
CA LEU A 35 1.86 -8.73 12.56
C LEU A 35 2.49 -8.20 11.27
N ILE A 36 3.73 -7.71 11.35
CA ILE A 36 4.49 -7.13 10.24
C ILE A 36 5.53 -8.12 9.72
N ALA A 37 6.22 -8.83 10.61
CA ALA A 37 7.17 -9.88 10.23
C ALA A 37 7.02 -11.13 11.12
N ASP A 38 7.10 -12.30 10.50
CA ASP A 38 7.18 -13.60 11.15
C ASP A 38 8.45 -14.29 10.66
N ILE A 39 9.38 -14.52 11.58
CA ILE A 39 10.72 -15.01 11.29
C ILE A 39 10.90 -16.34 12.01
N ALA A 40 10.89 -17.43 11.25
CA ALA A 40 11.34 -18.73 11.72
C ALA A 40 12.84 -18.85 11.50
N LEU A 41 13.64 -18.68 12.56
CA LEU A 41 15.11 -18.61 12.46
C LEU A 41 15.73 -19.83 11.75
N PRO A 42 15.28 -21.08 11.97
CA PRO A 42 15.89 -22.24 11.30
C PRO A 42 15.59 -22.33 9.81
N ASP A 43 14.54 -21.65 9.34
CA ASP A 43 14.10 -21.69 7.94
C ASP A 43 14.79 -20.61 7.09
N LEU A 44 15.53 -19.70 7.72
CA LEU A 44 16.23 -18.61 7.06
C LEU A 44 17.44 -19.11 6.26
N SER A 45 17.65 -18.49 5.11
CA SER A 45 18.80 -18.72 4.25
C SER A 45 19.56 -17.44 3.97
N HIS A 46 20.86 -17.43 4.28
CA HIS A 46 21.77 -16.32 3.94
C HIS A 46 21.92 -16.07 2.42
N ARG A 47 21.41 -16.97 1.58
CA ARG A 47 21.39 -16.82 0.12
C ARG A 47 20.12 -16.15 -0.40
N LYS A 48 19.10 -16.00 0.44
CA LYS A 48 17.84 -15.35 0.08
C LYS A 48 17.86 -13.92 0.60
N GLU A 49 17.83 -12.97 -0.32
CA GLU A 49 17.86 -11.54 0.02
C GLU A 49 16.66 -11.14 0.89
N ALA A 50 15.47 -11.71 0.64
CA ALA A 50 14.28 -11.48 1.46
C ALA A 50 14.47 -11.90 2.93
N ASP A 51 15.18 -13.01 3.19
CA ASP A 51 15.45 -13.49 4.54
C ASP A 51 16.44 -12.58 5.26
N LEU A 52 17.45 -12.08 4.53
CA LEU A 52 18.40 -11.09 5.03
C LEU A 52 17.72 -9.75 5.34
N GLU A 53 16.79 -9.32 4.50
CA GLU A 53 16.01 -8.11 4.71
C GLU A 53 15.17 -8.22 5.99
N LEU A 54 14.52 -9.36 6.23
CA LEU A 54 13.77 -9.63 7.46
C LEU A 54 14.65 -9.52 8.71
N LEU A 55 15.87 -10.07 8.69
CA LEU A 55 16.81 -9.93 9.80
C LEU A 55 17.30 -8.49 9.96
N TRP A 56 17.52 -7.78 8.85
CA TRP A 56 17.96 -6.40 8.87
C TRP A 56 16.94 -5.46 9.51
N LEU A 57 15.64 -5.75 9.39
CA LEU A 57 14.56 -5.03 10.10
C LEU A 57 14.77 -5.00 11.62
N LEU A 58 15.45 -6.02 12.18
CA LEU A 58 15.70 -6.16 13.61
C LEU A 58 17.07 -5.64 14.05
N SER A 59 17.92 -5.25 13.09
CA SER A 59 19.21 -4.63 13.40
C SER A 59 19.02 -3.23 13.98
N LYS A 60 20.01 -2.80 14.77
CA LYS A 60 20.05 -1.44 15.30
C LYS A 60 20.07 -0.40 14.18
N GLU A 61 20.79 -0.66 13.08
CA GLU A 61 20.81 0.24 11.92
C GLU A 61 19.45 0.32 11.22
N GLY A 62 18.74 -0.80 11.10
CA GLY A 62 17.40 -0.86 10.52
C GLY A 62 16.40 -0.01 11.29
N TRP A 63 16.45 -0.08 12.62
CA TRP A 63 15.61 0.73 13.51
C TRP A 63 15.92 2.23 13.39
N LEU A 64 17.20 2.60 13.45
CA LEU A 64 17.63 4.01 13.35
C LEU A 64 17.25 4.65 12.00
N ARG A 65 17.14 3.86 10.93
CA ARG A 65 16.80 4.33 9.58
C ARG A 65 15.31 4.24 9.25
N SER A 66 14.45 3.96 10.23
CA SER A 66 13.01 3.76 10.04
C SER A 66 12.69 2.71 8.98
N HIS A 67 13.53 1.68 8.82
CA HIS A 67 13.27 0.61 7.85
C HIS A 67 12.02 -0.19 8.19
N LEU A 68 11.75 -0.36 9.49
CA LEU A 68 10.56 -1.03 9.99
C LEU A 68 9.26 -0.31 9.57
N ASP A 69 9.26 1.03 9.66
CA ASP A 69 8.12 1.85 9.23
C ASP A 69 7.90 1.78 7.72
N LYS A 70 9.00 1.85 6.93
CA LYS A 70 8.93 1.72 5.47
C LYS A 70 8.41 0.35 5.04
N TYR A 71 8.90 -0.71 5.69
CA TYR A 71 8.47 -2.07 5.44
C TYR A 71 6.99 -2.27 5.78
N ALA A 72 6.53 -1.76 6.92
CA ALA A 72 5.10 -1.78 7.25
C ALA A 72 4.25 -0.96 6.27
N ALA A 73 4.71 0.22 5.84
CA ALA A 73 4.01 1.02 4.85
C ALA A 73 3.92 0.28 3.50
N GLN A 74 4.97 -0.43 3.09
CA GLN A 74 4.96 -1.28 1.90
C GLN A 74 3.95 -2.43 2.04
N GLN A 75 3.93 -3.13 3.18
CA GLN A 75 2.94 -4.19 3.44
C GLN A 75 1.50 -3.66 3.44
N GLU A 76 1.27 -2.47 4.01
CA GLU A 76 -0.04 -1.81 4.00
C GLU A 76 -0.46 -1.41 2.58
N ALA A 77 0.47 -0.87 1.78
CA ALA A 77 0.24 -0.52 0.38
C ALA A 77 -0.09 -1.75 -0.47
N LEU A 78 0.53 -2.90 -0.18
CA LEU A 78 0.28 -4.18 -0.85
C LEU A 78 -0.88 -4.97 -0.23
N SER A 79 -1.56 -4.43 0.79
CA SER A 79 -2.66 -5.13 1.43
C SER A 79 -3.80 -5.40 0.44
N ARG A 80 -4.49 -6.54 0.62
CA ARG A 80 -5.67 -6.90 -0.19
C ARG A 80 -6.72 -5.78 -0.26
N PHE A 81 -6.87 -5.01 0.81
CA PHE A 81 -7.78 -3.86 0.88
C PHE A 81 -7.34 -2.73 -0.04
N THR A 82 -6.05 -2.37 -0.01
CA THR A 82 -5.47 -1.33 -0.86
C THR A 82 -5.53 -1.72 -2.33
N VAL A 83 -5.11 -2.95 -2.66
CA VAL A 83 -5.16 -3.47 -4.04
C VAL A 83 -6.60 -3.60 -4.54
N GLY A 84 -7.51 -4.11 -3.72
CA GLY A 84 -8.94 -4.21 -4.06
C GLY A 84 -9.57 -2.84 -4.31
N ALA A 85 -9.32 -1.87 -3.43
CA ALA A 85 -9.79 -0.49 -3.62
C ALA A 85 -9.20 0.16 -4.88
N LEU A 86 -7.95 -0.16 -5.22
CA LEU A 86 -7.28 0.34 -6.41
C LEU A 86 -7.90 -0.22 -7.69
N LEU A 87 -8.22 -1.52 -7.74
CA LEU A 87 -8.86 -2.17 -8.89
C LEU A 87 -10.20 -1.53 -9.27
N LEU A 88 -10.95 -1.06 -8.27
CA LEU A 88 -12.27 -0.41 -8.45
C LEU A 88 -12.16 1.07 -8.85
N THR A 89 -10.97 1.60 -9.11
CA THR A 89 -10.83 2.99 -9.55
C THR A 89 -11.22 3.16 -11.03
N PRO A 90 -11.85 4.29 -11.42
CA PRO A 90 -12.26 4.53 -12.81
C PRO A 90 -11.11 4.42 -13.84
N GLY A 91 -9.89 4.75 -13.42
CA GLY A 91 -8.69 4.63 -14.25
C GLY A 91 -8.37 3.18 -14.60
N ILE A 92 -8.40 2.27 -13.60
CA ILE A 92 -8.12 0.86 -13.80
C ILE A 92 -9.29 0.15 -14.48
N LEU A 93 -10.53 0.46 -14.12
CA LEU A 93 -11.72 -0.05 -14.84
C LEU A 93 -11.66 0.34 -16.33
N GLY A 94 -11.19 1.54 -16.65
CA GLY A 94 -10.97 1.97 -18.04
C GLY A 94 -9.87 1.21 -18.76
N MET A 95 -8.77 0.92 -18.07
CA MET A 95 -7.68 0.08 -18.60
C MET A 95 -8.19 -1.34 -18.87
N LEU A 96 -8.86 -1.97 -17.91
CA LEU A 96 -9.45 -3.30 -18.04
C LEU A 96 -10.42 -3.35 -19.22
N ARG A 97 -11.31 -2.36 -19.36
CA ARG A 97 -12.24 -2.27 -20.49
C ARG A 97 -11.51 -2.25 -21.83
N ARG A 98 -10.41 -1.49 -21.94
CA ARG A 98 -9.63 -1.41 -23.18
C ARG A 98 -8.96 -2.73 -23.51
N GLU A 99 -8.39 -3.42 -22.52
CA GLU A 99 -7.77 -4.72 -22.75
C GLU A 99 -8.82 -5.80 -23.08
N LEU A 100 -9.99 -5.79 -22.42
CA LEU A 100 -11.10 -6.68 -22.75
C LEU A 100 -11.63 -6.48 -24.17
N ARG A 101 -11.68 -5.24 -24.67
CA ARG A 101 -12.06 -4.97 -26.08
C ARG A 101 -11.07 -5.50 -27.10
N LYS A 102 -9.79 -5.66 -26.75
CA LYS A 102 -8.82 -6.31 -27.66
C LYS A 102 -9.07 -7.81 -27.76
N ILE A 103 -9.52 -8.41 -26.67
CA ILE A 103 -9.85 -9.84 -26.59
C ILE A 103 -11.20 -10.11 -27.28
N SER A 104 -12.17 -9.22 -27.09
CA SER A 104 -13.53 -9.33 -27.63
C SER A 104 -13.97 -8.02 -28.32
N PRO A 105 -13.57 -7.78 -29.58
CA PRO A 105 -13.81 -6.52 -30.30
C PRO A 105 -15.30 -6.20 -30.51
N ASP A 106 -16.12 -7.22 -30.72
CA ASP A 106 -17.52 -7.07 -31.08
C ASP A 106 -18.44 -6.90 -29.86
N THR A 107 -17.89 -6.93 -28.65
CA THR A 107 -18.67 -6.86 -27.42
C THR A 107 -18.66 -5.45 -26.82
N LYS A 108 -19.86 -4.89 -26.61
CA LYS A 108 -20.02 -3.63 -25.89
C LYS A 108 -19.90 -3.89 -24.38
N ILE A 109 -18.71 -3.64 -23.84
CA ILE A 109 -18.42 -3.77 -22.41
C ILE A 109 -18.41 -2.38 -21.78
N ASP A 110 -19.16 -2.23 -20.68
CA ASP A 110 -19.18 -1.01 -19.86
C ASP A 110 -18.32 -1.14 -18.59
N GLN A 111 -17.92 0.00 -18.01
CA GLN A 111 -17.17 0.02 -16.76
C GLN A 111 -17.98 -0.54 -15.59
N ASP A 112 -19.28 -0.22 -15.52
CA ASP A 112 -20.17 -0.69 -14.45
C ASP A 112 -20.31 -2.22 -14.44
N GLN A 113 -20.28 -2.84 -15.62
CA GLN A 113 -20.31 -4.30 -15.75
C GLN A 113 -19.02 -4.94 -15.24
N ILE A 114 -17.86 -4.35 -15.58
CA ILE A 114 -16.56 -4.81 -15.09
C ILE A 114 -16.46 -4.64 -13.57
N GLU A 115 -16.95 -3.51 -13.06
CA GLU A 115 -17.00 -3.25 -11.64
C GLU A 115 -17.88 -4.27 -10.90
N ALA A 116 -19.06 -4.59 -11.44
CA ALA A 116 -19.93 -5.61 -10.86
C ALA A 116 -19.25 -6.99 -10.80
N VAL A 117 -18.62 -7.44 -11.89
CA VAL A 117 -17.87 -8.71 -11.93
C VAL A 117 -16.74 -8.71 -10.91
N LEU A 118 -16.00 -7.60 -10.80
CA LEU A 118 -14.94 -7.48 -9.80
C LEU A 118 -15.49 -7.58 -8.38
N GLN A 119 -16.59 -6.91 -8.06
CA GLN A 119 -17.14 -6.90 -6.70
C GLN A 119 -17.87 -8.20 -6.32
N GLN A 120 -18.52 -8.85 -7.28
CA GLN A 120 -19.40 -10.00 -7.02
C GLN A 120 -18.65 -11.33 -7.15
N ASP A 121 -17.79 -11.45 -8.16
CA ASP A 121 -17.22 -12.75 -8.56
C ASP A 121 -15.74 -12.90 -8.19
N ILE A 122 -14.99 -11.79 -8.14
CA ILE A 122 -13.52 -11.83 -7.99
C ILE A 122 -13.07 -11.39 -6.60
N ILE A 123 -13.55 -10.23 -6.13
CA ILE A 123 -13.12 -9.65 -4.86
C ILE A 123 -13.96 -10.25 -3.73
N LYS A 124 -13.29 -10.93 -2.81
CA LYS A 124 -13.94 -11.46 -1.61
C LYS A 124 -14.62 -10.34 -0.83
N ARG A 125 -15.83 -10.60 -0.33
CA ARG A 125 -16.65 -9.65 0.44
C ARG A 125 -15.89 -8.98 1.59
N GLU A 126 -15.06 -9.74 2.30
CA GLU A 126 -14.21 -9.25 3.40
C GLU A 126 -13.23 -8.14 2.99
N VAL A 127 -12.90 -8.00 1.70
CA VAL A 127 -12.00 -6.97 1.17
C VAL A 127 -12.76 -5.68 0.85
N LEU A 128 -14.06 -5.77 0.58
CA LEU A 128 -14.92 -4.64 0.20
C LEU A 128 -15.54 -3.94 1.40
N GLU A 129 -15.78 -4.69 2.47
CA GLU A 129 -16.48 -4.28 3.67
C GLU A 129 -15.54 -4.11 4.88
N GLY A 130 -16.00 -3.37 5.89
CA GLY A 130 -15.26 -3.15 7.13
C GLY A 130 -14.37 -1.90 7.16
N GLU A 131 -13.77 -1.67 8.32
CA GLU A 131 -12.99 -0.46 8.60
C GLU A 131 -11.73 -0.37 7.74
N ARG A 132 -10.98 -1.47 7.60
CA ARG A 132 -9.77 -1.53 6.77
C ARG A 132 -10.05 -1.26 5.29
N ALA A 133 -11.16 -1.79 4.76
CA ALA A 133 -11.59 -1.50 3.40
C ALA A 133 -11.93 -0.01 3.22
N THR A 134 -12.58 0.60 4.21
CA THR A 134 -12.92 2.03 4.21
C THR A 134 -11.68 2.91 4.25
N ILE A 135 -10.70 2.57 5.09
CA ILE A 135 -9.40 3.27 5.18
C ILE A 135 -8.66 3.19 3.84
N ALA A 136 -8.59 1.99 3.25
CA ALA A 136 -7.95 1.78 1.95
C ALA A 136 -8.62 2.59 0.82
N LYS A 137 -9.96 2.59 0.74
CA LYS A 137 -10.71 3.44 -0.21
C LYS A 137 -10.36 4.92 -0.06
N ARG A 138 -10.28 5.42 1.18
CA ARG A 138 -9.91 6.81 1.47
C ARG A 138 -8.47 7.12 1.04
N LEU A 139 -7.53 6.21 1.28
CA LEU A 139 -6.14 6.34 0.87
C LEU A 139 -6.02 6.45 -0.66
N VAL A 140 -6.65 5.53 -1.39
CA VAL A 140 -6.66 5.50 -2.87
C VAL A 140 -7.32 6.76 -3.44
N ALA A 141 -8.45 7.20 -2.87
CA ALA A 141 -9.13 8.42 -3.30
C ALA A 141 -8.26 9.68 -3.11
N ARG A 142 -7.53 9.77 -1.99
CA ARG A 142 -6.58 10.87 -1.74
C ARG A 142 -5.44 10.88 -2.74
N ALA A 143 -4.85 9.72 -3.04
CA ALA A 143 -3.80 9.59 -4.05
C ALA A 143 -4.30 10.03 -5.44
N ALA A 144 -5.47 9.55 -5.85
CA ALA A 144 -6.08 9.93 -7.13
C ALA A 144 -6.32 11.45 -7.24
N LYS A 145 -6.77 12.09 -6.15
CA LYS A 145 -6.97 13.55 -6.11
C LYS A 145 -5.65 14.31 -6.24
N ARG A 146 -4.57 13.84 -5.62
CA ARG A 146 -3.25 14.44 -5.71
C ARG A 146 -2.72 14.40 -7.15
N THR A 147 -2.77 13.24 -7.80
CA THR A 147 -2.33 13.08 -9.20
C THR A 147 -3.13 13.96 -10.16
N ARG A 148 -4.44 14.12 -9.94
CA ARG A 148 -5.27 15.03 -10.74
C ARG A 148 -4.86 16.49 -10.56
N ARG A 149 -4.52 16.92 -9.33
CA ARG A 149 -4.04 18.27 -9.04
C ARG A 149 -2.68 18.55 -9.66
N GLU A 150 -1.75 17.60 -9.58
CA GLU A 150 -0.42 17.71 -10.19
C GLU A 150 -0.50 17.81 -11.72
N LYS A 151 -1.41 17.07 -12.36
CA LYS A 151 -1.67 17.20 -13.81
C LYS A 151 -2.38 18.50 -14.21
N ALA A 152 -3.05 19.17 -13.28
CA ALA A 152 -3.80 20.41 -13.54
C ALA A 152 -2.98 21.69 -13.25
N ALA A 153 -1.79 21.56 -12.65
CA ALA A 153 -0.89 22.70 -12.45
C ALA A 153 -0.21 23.05 -13.78
N PRO A 154 -0.38 24.28 -14.33
CA PRO A 154 0.29 24.68 -15.56
C PRO A 154 1.81 24.74 -15.35
N SER A 155 2.58 24.21 -16.30
CA SER A 155 4.04 24.37 -16.33
C SER A 155 4.37 25.84 -16.56
N MET A 156 4.72 26.57 -15.50
CA MET A 156 5.30 27.91 -15.63
C MET A 156 6.75 27.77 -16.13
N ILE A 157 6.92 27.64 -17.45
CA ILE A 157 8.19 27.91 -18.12
C ILE A 157 8.17 29.38 -18.52
N ASN A 158 8.93 30.18 -17.78
CA ASN A 158 9.08 31.61 -17.98
C ASN A 158 9.87 31.85 -19.29
N THR A 159 9.21 32.30 -20.35
CA THR A 159 9.88 32.85 -21.54
C THR A 159 9.93 34.36 -21.40
N ASN A 160 11.02 34.87 -20.83
CA ASN A 160 11.39 36.28 -20.90
C ASN A 160 12.92 36.37 -20.91
N ALA A 161 13.52 36.16 -22.08
CA ALA A 161 14.90 36.50 -22.39
C ALA A 161 15.08 36.62 -23.91
N ALA A 162 14.41 37.59 -24.53
CA ALA A 162 14.77 38.10 -25.85
C ALA A 162 13.97 39.39 -26.15
N ASP A 163 14.22 40.47 -25.40
CA ASP A 163 14.14 41.79 -26.03
C ASP A 163 15.01 42.79 -25.27
N GLY A 164 15.98 43.37 -25.98
CA GLY A 164 16.92 44.33 -25.40
C GLY A 164 18.33 44.20 -25.96
N THR A 165 18.53 44.56 -27.23
CA THR A 165 19.64 45.42 -27.69
C THR A 165 19.29 45.94 -29.10
N THR A 166 18.64 47.10 -29.15
CA THR A 166 18.80 48.11 -30.22
C THR A 166 20.28 48.51 -30.30
N GLY A 167 20.88 48.72 -31.47
CA GLY A 167 20.56 49.83 -32.37
C GLY A 167 21.46 51.01 -32.01
#